data_AF-A0A074RYY7-F1
#
_entry.id   AF-A0A074RYY7-F1
#
_cell.length_a   1.000
_cell.length_b   1.000
_cell.length_c   1.000
_cell.angle_alpha   90.00
_cell.angle_beta   90.00
_cell.angle_gamma   90.00
#
_symmetry.space_group_name_H-M   'P 1'
#
loop_
_entity.id
_entity.type
_entity.pdbx_description
1 polymer ?
#
loop_
_entity_poly.entity_id
_entity_poly.type
_entity_poly.pdbx_seq_one_letter_code
_entity_poly.pdbx_strand_id
1 'polypeptide(L)'
;MSDDFVYRLPPVKPLPPADNIPPPDSSCLTLPSPLSAMEATYYYAGLPCAPILVARSSTTPWVAPSGPNAEWDLKELGPAGHHPLKEAWEGGLDKEVIALLNSMKVKWTTLDALKIGPGE
;
A
#
# COMPACT_ATOMS: atom_id res chain seq x y z
N MET A 1 -6.63 33.05 34.63
CA MET A 1 -5.23 33.23 34.21
C MET A 1 -4.97 32.08 33.26
N SER A 2 -5.23 32.31 31.97
CA SER A 2 -5.18 31.28 30.93
C SER A 2 -3.80 31.29 30.29
N ASP A 3 -3.12 30.16 30.32
CA ASP A 3 -1.83 29.95 29.68
C ASP A 3 -2.05 29.59 28.20
N ASP A 4 -1.52 30.45 27.33
CA ASP A 4 -1.60 30.35 25.88
C ASP A 4 -0.45 29.44 25.40
N PHE A 5 -0.74 28.13 25.25
CA PHE A 5 0.20 27.18 24.68
C PHE A 5 0.30 27.40 23.16
N VAL A 6 1.07 28.41 22.77
CA VAL A 6 1.49 28.63 21.40
C VAL A 6 2.37 27.46 20.97
N TYR A 7 1.83 26.56 20.14
CA TYR A 7 2.61 25.50 19.49
C TYR A 7 3.66 26.14 18.57
N ARG A 8 4.89 26.28 19.08
CA ARG A 8 6.06 26.63 18.28
C ARG A 8 6.37 25.46 17.35
N LEU A 9 6.25 25.66 16.04
CA LEU A 9 6.78 24.72 15.05
C LEU A 9 8.31 24.59 15.24
N PRO A 10 8.87 23.37 15.18
CA PRO A 10 10.32 23.20 15.20
C PRO A 10 10.95 23.88 13.97
N PRO A 11 12.20 24.36 14.09
CA PRO A 11 12.89 24.99 12.96
C PRO A 11 13.01 24.00 11.80
N VAL A 12 12.52 24.42 10.63
CA VAL A 12 12.66 23.67 9.38
C VAL A 12 14.15 23.63 9.03
N LYS A 13 14.74 22.44 9.06
CA LYS A 13 16.13 22.23 8.64
C LYS A 13 16.23 22.64 7.15
N PRO A 14 17.16 23.54 6.77
CA PRO A 14 17.34 23.92 5.37
C PRO A 14 17.60 22.66 4.53
N LEU A 15 16.85 22.53 3.44
CA LEU A 15 17.09 21.46 2.46
C LEU A 15 18.52 21.62 1.90
N PRO A 16 19.24 20.51 1.68
CA PRO A 16 20.55 20.57 1.05
C PRO A 16 20.45 21.23 -0.35
N PRO A 17 21.50 21.92 -0.82
CA PRO A 17 21.53 22.49 -2.16
C PRO A 17 21.27 21.41 -3.21
N ALA A 18 20.43 21.73 -4.18
CA ALA A 18 19.91 20.81 -5.20
C ALA A 18 21.00 20.10 -6.03
N ASP A 19 22.23 20.59 -5.97
CA ASP A 19 23.37 20.07 -6.72
C ASP A 19 23.97 18.76 -6.14
N ASN A 20 23.53 18.30 -4.96
CA ASN A 20 23.97 17.03 -4.35
C ASN A 20 22.89 15.95 -4.31
N ILE A 21 21.73 16.18 -4.92
CA ILE A 21 20.74 15.13 -5.09
C ILE A 21 21.17 14.39 -6.36
N PRO A 22 21.69 13.14 -6.28
CA PRO A 22 21.87 12.36 -7.49
C PRO A 22 20.53 12.38 -8.22
N PRO A 23 20.50 12.63 -9.54
CA PRO A 23 19.25 12.65 -10.28
C PRO A 23 18.45 11.42 -9.87
N PRO A 24 17.16 11.56 -9.52
CA PRO A 24 16.34 10.41 -9.19
C PRO A 24 16.59 9.42 -10.30
N ASP A 25 17.05 8.21 -9.96
CA ASP A 25 17.40 7.18 -10.93
C ASP A 25 16.30 7.22 -11.98
N SER A 26 16.62 7.77 -13.15
CA SER A 26 15.69 7.80 -14.27
C SER A 26 15.71 6.41 -14.87
N SER A 27 15.45 5.40 -14.03
CA SER A 27 14.76 4.20 -14.48
C SER A 27 13.55 4.73 -15.22
N CYS A 28 13.59 4.59 -16.55
CA CYS A 28 12.48 4.85 -17.43
C CYS A 28 11.22 4.36 -16.71
N LEU A 29 10.35 5.29 -16.30
CA LEU A 29 9.05 4.96 -15.70
C LEU A 29 8.27 4.25 -16.78
N THR A 30 8.52 2.95 -16.91
CA THR A 30 7.87 2.10 -17.88
C THR A 30 6.46 2.02 -17.38
N LEU A 31 5.54 2.67 -18.09
CA LEU A 31 4.15 2.69 -17.67
C LEU A 31 3.61 1.25 -17.74
N PRO A 32 2.84 0.82 -16.74
CA PRO A 32 2.14 -0.44 -16.81
C PRO A 32 1.22 -0.45 -18.04
N SER A 33 1.11 -1.61 -18.68
CA SER A 33 0.15 -1.79 -19.77
C SER A 33 -1.27 -1.48 -19.28
N PRO A 34 -2.18 -1.03 -20.18
CA PRO A 34 -3.58 -0.83 -19.82
C PRO A 34 -4.19 -2.08 -19.18
N LEU A 35 -5.05 -1.87 -18.20
CA LEU A 35 -5.72 -2.96 -17.50
C LEU A 35 -6.79 -3.59 -18.40
N SER A 36 -6.75 -4.92 -18.54
CA SER A 36 -7.84 -5.63 -19.22
C SER A 36 -9.04 -5.80 -18.30
N ALA A 37 -10.25 -5.94 -18.85
CA ALA A 37 -11.45 -6.19 -18.04
C ALA A 37 -11.33 -7.49 -17.21
N MET A 38 -10.73 -8.53 -17.79
CA MET A 38 -10.50 -9.79 -17.10
C MET A 38 -9.52 -9.64 -15.94
N GLU A 39 -8.41 -8.93 -16.16
CA GLU A 39 -7.46 -8.60 -15.09
C GLU A 39 -8.14 -7.78 -13.98
N ALA A 40 -8.92 -6.76 -14.34
CA ALA A 40 -9.64 -5.92 -13.38
C ALA A 40 -10.53 -6.74 -12.43
N THR A 41 -11.19 -7.77 -12.98
CA THR A 41 -12.11 -8.65 -12.23
C THR A 41 -11.39 -9.74 -11.44
N TYR A 42 -10.34 -10.35 -11.99
CA TYR A 42 -9.76 -11.58 -11.44
C TYR A 42 -8.38 -11.42 -10.79
N TYR A 43 -7.77 -10.23 -10.83
CA TYR A 43 -6.44 -10.02 -10.22
C TYR A 43 -6.40 -10.37 -8.72
N TYR A 44 -7.49 -10.11 -8.00
CA TYR A 44 -7.66 -10.43 -6.58
C TYR A 44 -8.57 -11.65 -6.34
N ALA A 45 -8.71 -12.54 -7.32
CA ALA A 45 -9.44 -13.79 -7.14
C ALA A 45 -8.87 -14.56 -5.94
N GLY A 46 -9.73 -15.11 -5.08
CA GLY A 46 -9.35 -15.77 -3.82
C GLY A 46 -9.69 -14.94 -2.57
N LEU A 47 -9.72 -13.61 -2.67
CA LEU A 47 -10.14 -12.75 -1.56
C LEU A 47 -11.67 -12.79 -1.38
N PRO A 48 -12.19 -12.82 -0.13
CA PRO A 48 -13.63 -12.91 0.13
C PRO A 48 -14.43 -11.72 -0.41
N CYS A 49 -13.80 -10.54 -0.50
CA CYS A 49 -14.43 -9.33 -1.02
C CYS A 49 -14.31 -9.17 -2.54
N ALA A 50 -13.47 -9.98 -3.22
CA ALA A 50 -13.19 -9.91 -4.65
C ALA A 50 -13.12 -8.46 -5.22
N PRO A 51 -12.20 -7.62 -4.71
CA PRO A 51 -12.13 -6.21 -5.11
C PRO A 51 -11.73 -6.05 -6.58
N ILE A 52 -12.26 -5.00 -7.22
CA ILE A 52 -11.90 -4.63 -8.60
C ILE A 52 -10.55 -3.92 -8.59
N LEU A 53 -9.62 -4.39 -9.42
CA LEU A 53 -8.36 -3.69 -9.64
C LEU A 53 -8.61 -2.46 -10.54
N VAL A 54 -8.21 -1.29 -10.07
CA VAL A 54 -8.36 -0.02 -10.80
C VAL A 54 -7.03 0.52 -11.34
N ALA A 55 -5.91 0.11 -10.75
CA ALA A 55 -4.56 0.48 -11.16
C ALA A 55 -3.52 -0.47 -10.56
N ARG A 56 -2.36 -0.61 -11.22
CA ARG A 56 -1.17 -1.30 -10.69
C ARG A 56 0.10 -0.55 -11.05
N SER A 57 1.15 -0.71 -10.25
CA SER A 57 2.49 -0.18 -10.53
C SER A 57 3.41 -1.19 -11.22
N SER A 58 3.11 -2.49 -11.11
CA SER A 58 3.88 -3.54 -11.77
C SER A 58 3.81 -3.38 -13.29
N THR A 59 4.95 -3.47 -13.96
CA THR A 59 5.04 -3.49 -15.43
C THR A 59 4.79 -4.87 -16.01
N THR A 60 4.85 -5.92 -15.19
CA THR A 60 4.58 -7.30 -15.59
C THR A 60 3.08 -7.45 -15.82
N PRO A 61 2.62 -7.80 -17.05
CA PRO A 61 1.22 -8.04 -17.32
C PRO A 61 0.69 -9.23 -16.51
N TRP A 62 -0.54 -9.11 -16.00
CA TRP A 62 -1.26 -10.26 -15.48
C TRP A 62 -1.69 -11.17 -16.64
N VAL A 63 -1.58 -12.48 -16.45
CA VAL A 63 -1.93 -13.47 -17.47
C VAL A 63 -2.98 -14.41 -16.88
N ALA A 64 -4.10 -14.56 -17.59
CA ALA A 64 -5.13 -15.51 -17.19
C ALA A 64 -4.60 -16.95 -17.32
N PRO A 65 -4.79 -17.80 -16.31
CA PRO A 65 -4.50 -19.23 -16.42
C PRO A 65 -5.20 -19.81 -17.64
N SER A 66 -4.46 -20.54 -18.49
CA SER A 66 -4.96 -21.06 -19.77
C SER A 66 -4.59 -22.54 -19.93
N GLY A 67 -5.57 -23.37 -20.31
CA GLY A 67 -5.38 -24.80 -20.57
C GLY A 67 -6.24 -25.72 -19.67
N PRO A 68 -6.25 -27.04 -19.94
CA PRO A 68 -7.12 -28.00 -19.24
C PRO A 68 -6.81 -28.14 -17.74
N ASN A 69 -5.57 -27.87 -17.36
CA ASN A 69 -5.05 -28.04 -15.99
C ASN A 69 -4.51 -26.70 -15.43
N ALA A 70 -5.04 -25.57 -15.91
CA ALA A 70 -4.54 -24.28 -15.49
C ALA A 70 -5.00 -23.97 -14.06
N GLU A 71 -4.06 -23.92 -13.13
CA GLU A 71 -4.31 -23.48 -11.76
C GLU A 71 -4.35 -21.96 -11.69
N TRP A 72 -5.31 -21.44 -10.92
CA TRP A 72 -5.40 -20.01 -10.66
C TRP A 72 -4.49 -19.67 -9.48
N ASP A 73 -3.65 -18.64 -9.65
CA ASP A 73 -2.91 -18.00 -8.55
C ASP A 73 -3.88 -17.20 -7.69
N LEU A 74 -4.62 -17.91 -6.82
CA LEU A 74 -5.55 -17.30 -5.89
C LEU A 74 -4.78 -16.47 -4.85
N LYS A 75 -5.23 -15.23 -4.66
CA LYS A 75 -4.72 -14.33 -3.64
C LYS A 75 -5.30 -14.69 -2.29
N GLU A 76 -4.43 -14.68 -1.30
CA GLU A 76 -4.77 -14.90 0.10
C GLU A 76 -4.31 -13.72 0.95
N LEU A 77 -4.94 -13.60 2.12
CA LEU A 77 -4.52 -12.66 3.16
C LEU A 77 -3.61 -13.42 4.12
N GLY A 78 -2.35 -12.99 4.19
CA GLY A 78 -1.37 -13.51 5.12
C GLY A 78 -0.91 -12.44 6.12
N PRO A 79 -0.26 -12.84 7.23
CA PRO A 79 0.45 -11.89 8.07
C PRO A 79 1.55 -11.19 7.25
N ALA A 80 1.86 -9.93 7.58
CA ALA A 80 2.89 -9.15 6.90
C ALA A 80 4.30 -9.78 6.91
N GLY A 81 4.53 -10.82 7.72
CA GLY A 81 5.78 -11.58 7.78
C GLY A 81 6.94 -10.75 8.34
N HIS A 82 8.16 -11.08 7.91
CA HIS A 82 9.38 -10.35 8.26
C HIS A 82 9.57 -9.16 7.31
N HIS A 83 8.71 -8.15 7.45
CA HIS A 83 8.74 -6.93 6.65
C HIS A 83 8.84 -5.70 7.58
N PRO A 84 9.60 -4.64 7.23
CA PRO A 84 9.72 -3.43 8.05
C PRO A 84 8.37 -2.79 8.42
N LEU A 85 7.34 -2.99 7.59
CA LEU A 85 5.98 -2.56 7.90
C LEU A 85 5.46 -3.15 9.21
N LYS A 86 5.79 -4.40 9.54
CA LYS A 86 5.36 -5.04 10.78
C LYS A 86 5.92 -4.30 11.99
N GLU A 87 7.22 -4.00 11.98
CA GLU A 87 7.89 -3.25 13.05
C GLU A 87 7.33 -1.84 13.17
N ALA A 88 7.11 -1.15 12.05
CA ALA A 88 6.50 0.18 12.05
C ALA A 88 5.05 0.14 12.58
N TRP A 89 4.28 -0.88 12.19
CA TRP A 89 2.90 -1.09 12.63
C TRP A 89 2.83 -1.30 14.14
N GLU A 90 3.62 -2.24 14.68
CA GLU A 90 3.71 -2.52 16.12
C GLU A 90 4.39 -1.38 16.91
N GLY A 91 5.19 -0.55 16.23
CA GLY A 91 5.87 0.61 16.79
C GLY A 91 4.99 1.84 17.04
N GLY A 92 3.69 1.79 16.68
CA GLY A 92 2.72 2.85 16.96
C GLY A 92 2.05 3.47 15.74
N LEU A 93 2.42 3.06 14.52
CA LEU A 93 1.75 3.50 13.30
C LEU A 93 0.26 3.10 13.31
N ASP A 94 -0.07 1.95 13.87
CA ASP A 94 -1.45 1.51 14.09
C ASP A 94 -2.29 2.56 14.85
N LYS A 95 -1.74 3.14 15.92
CA LYS A 95 -2.39 4.17 16.74
C LYS A 95 -2.54 5.48 16.00
N GLU A 96 -1.54 5.87 15.22
CA GLU A 96 -1.61 7.08 14.39
C GLU A 96 -2.71 6.96 13.33
N VAL A 97 -2.82 5.80 12.68
CA VAL A 97 -3.89 5.51 11.71
C VAL A 97 -5.26 5.54 12.40
N ILE A 98 -5.40 4.92 13.58
CA ILE A 98 -6.65 4.95 14.35
C ILE A 98 -7.02 6.39 14.74
N ALA A 99 -6.06 7.18 15.22
CA ALA A 99 -6.29 8.58 15.59
C ALA A 99 -6.77 9.40 14.38
N LEU A 100 -6.18 9.18 13.20
CA LEU A 100 -6.60 9.81 11.95
C LEU A 100 -8.02 9.41 11.55
N LEU A 101 -8.34 8.10 11.55
CA LEU A 101 -9.68 7.60 11.23
C LEU A 101 -10.74 8.18 12.18
N ASN A 102 -10.43 8.27 13.47
CA ASN A 102 -11.31 8.87 14.47
C ASN A 102 -11.49 10.37 14.26
N SER A 103 -10.41 11.10 13.94
CA SER A 103 -10.46 12.52 13.61
C SER A 103 -11.38 12.81 12.41
N MET A 104 -11.30 11.96 11.39
CA MET A 104 -12.16 12.00 10.20
C MET A 104 -13.57 11.45 10.44
N LYS A 105 -13.86 10.93 11.65
CA LYS A 105 -15.14 10.31 12.03
C LYS A 105 -15.54 9.15 11.10
N VAL A 106 -14.55 8.41 10.59
CA VAL A 106 -14.78 7.22 9.76
C VAL A 106 -15.31 6.11 10.65
N LYS A 107 -16.38 5.43 10.21
CA LYS A 107 -16.87 4.23 10.86
C LYS A 107 -16.01 3.05 10.40
N TRP A 108 -15.29 2.41 11.31
CA TRP A 108 -14.46 1.24 11.06
C TRP A 108 -14.72 0.16 12.12
N THR A 109 -14.34 -1.08 11.84
CA THR A 109 -14.59 -2.24 12.72
C THR A 109 -13.30 -2.90 13.15
N THR A 110 -12.40 -3.18 12.20
CA THR A 110 -11.08 -3.76 12.44
C THR A 110 -10.03 -3.08 11.56
N LEU A 111 -8.77 -3.14 11.99
CA LEU A 111 -7.63 -2.56 11.29
C LEU A 111 -6.43 -3.50 11.48
N ASP A 112 -6.00 -4.14 10.40
CA ASP A 112 -4.96 -5.16 10.43
C ASP A 112 -3.96 -4.94 9.28
N ALA A 113 -2.67 -5.13 9.58
CA ALA A 113 -1.60 -5.08 8.57
C ALA A 113 -1.38 -6.48 7.95
N LEU A 114 -1.86 -6.66 6.72
CA LEU A 114 -1.85 -7.94 6.01
C LEU A 114 -1.04 -7.87 4.71
N LYS A 115 -0.40 -8.98 4.35
CA LYS A 115 0.20 -9.23 3.03
C LYS A 115 -0.88 -9.82 2.11
N ILE A 116 -0.96 -9.32 0.89
CA ILE A 116 -1.75 -9.93 -0.19
C ILE A 116 -0.79 -10.60 -1.16
N GLY A 117 -0.97 -11.88 -1.40
CA GLY A 117 -0.09 -12.65 -2.29
C GLY A 117 -0.69 -14.00 -2.63
N PRO A 118 -0.05 -14.78 -3.52
CA PRO A 118 -0.36 -16.21 -3.60
C PRO A 118 -0.17 -16.84 -2.21
N GLY A 119 -0.97 -17.85 -1.89
CA GLY A 119 -0.78 -18.65 -0.68
C GLY A 119 0.64 -19.24 -0.67
N GLU A 120 1.35 -19.05 0.44
CA GLU A 120 2.62 -19.75 0.75
C GLU A 120 2.32 -20.95 1.65
#